data_AF-A0A973HJK3-F1
#
_entry.id   AF-A0A973HJK3-F1
#
_cell.length_a   1.000
_cell.length_b   1.000
_cell.length_c   1.000
_cell.angle_alpha   90.00
_cell.angle_beta   90.00
_cell.angle_gamma   90.00
#
_symmetry.space_group_name_H-M   'P 1'
#
loop_
_entity.id
_entity.type
_entity.pdbx_description
1 polymer ?
#
loop_
_entity_poly.entity_id
_entity_poly.type
_entity_poly.pdbx_seq_one_letter_code
_entity_poly.pdbx_strand_id
1 'polypeptide(L)'
;MKSAVERRMEIINVVNRDGKARVEDLAALFNVSSVTIRSDLSFLENSGYVVRSHGAAIPNTGVVAELTVHEKRRHNPDIKTRIGQAAAKLISSGDTIILDSGTTAKENNRII
;
A
#
# COMPACT_ATOMS: atom_id res chain seq x y z
N MET A 1 7.23 21.08 8.52
CA MET A 1 7.82 20.39 7.36
C MET A 1 7.51 18.91 7.52
N LYS A 2 6.86 18.26 6.54
CA LYS A 2 6.59 16.81 6.64
C LYS A 2 7.90 16.04 6.77
N SER A 3 7.94 15.00 7.61
CA SER A 3 9.12 14.15 7.74
C SER A 3 9.44 13.46 6.40
N ALA A 4 10.67 13.00 6.22
CA ALA A 4 11.05 12.28 5.01
C ALA A 4 10.23 10.99 4.80
N VAL A 5 9.78 10.36 5.89
CA VAL A 5 8.97 9.13 5.83
C VAL A 5 7.55 9.43 5.36
N GLU A 6 6.89 10.42 5.98
CA GLU A 6 5.54 10.84 5.59
C GLU A 6 5.50 11.35 4.15
N ARG A 7 6.49 12.17 3.76
CA ARG A 7 6.61 12.67 2.38
C ARG A 7 6.74 11.52 1.38
N ARG A 8 7.55 10.50 1.67
CA ARG A 8 7.71 9.32 0.81
C ARG A 8 6.40 8.54 0.66
N MET A 9 5.66 8.31 1.74
CA MET A 9 4.33 7.65 1.64
C MET A 9 3.38 8.45 0.77
N GLU A 10 3.40 9.77 0.89
CA GLU A 10 2.50 10.62 0.11
C GLU A 10 2.89 10.71 -1.37
N ILE A 11 4.19 10.67 -1.68
CA ILE A 11 4.68 10.55 -3.06
C ILE A 11 4.15 9.26 -3.69
N ILE A 12 4.17 8.13 -2.98
CA ILE A 12 3.60 6.86 -3.46
C ILE A 12 2.12 7.04 -3.79
N ASN A 13 1.36 7.68 -2.90
CA ASN A 13 -0.08 7.92 -3.10
C ASN A 13 -0.36 8.79 -4.33
N VAL A 14 0.41 9.87 -4.51
CA VAL A 14 0.30 10.75 -5.69
C VAL A 14 0.60 9.97 -6.97
N VAL A 15 1.71 9.24 -7.00
CA VAL A 15 2.12 8.43 -8.16
C VAL A 15 1.06 7.38 -8.51
N ASN A 16 0.49 6.70 -7.50
CA ASN A 16 -0.53 5.68 -7.68
C ASN A 16 -1.87 6.25 -8.17
N ARG A 17 -2.28 7.41 -7.63
CA ARG A 17 -3.53 8.07 -8.00
C ARG A 17 -3.46 8.66 -9.41
N ASP A 18 -2.35 9.31 -9.73
CA ASP A 18 -2.21 10.12 -10.95
C ASP A 18 -1.49 9.37 -12.07
N GLY A 19 -1.00 8.15 -11.80
CA GLY A 19 -0.30 7.26 -12.73
C GLY A 19 1.12 7.71 -13.10
N LYS A 20 1.50 8.94 -12.75
CA LYS A 20 2.83 9.51 -12.86
C LYS A 20 2.95 10.75 -11.99
N ALA A 21 4.15 11.08 -11.55
CA ALA A 21 4.43 12.36 -10.90
C ALA A 21 5.79 12.92 -11.33
N ARG A 22 5.85 14.20 -11.73
CA ARG A 22 7.11 14.85 -12.12
C ARG A 22 7.86 15.35 -10.89
N VAL A 23 9.18 15.39 -10.97
CA VAL A 23 10.04 15.88 -9.89
C VAL A 23 9.70 17.33 -9.53
N GLU A 24 9.44 18.18 -10.54
CA GLU A 24 9.13 19.59 -10.35
C GLU A 24 7.80 19.79 -9.63
N ASP A 25 6.78 19.01 -10.00
CA ASP A 25 5.44 19.07 -9.40
C ASP A 25 5.48 18.64 -7.93
N LEU A 26 6.19 17.55 -7.63
CA LEU A 26 6.38 17.07 -6.26
C LEU A 26 7.19 18.06 -5.41
N ALA A 27 8.20 18.71 -6.00
CA ALA A 27 9.01 19.71 -5.31
C ALA A 27 8.16 20.91 -4.90
N ALA A 28 7.29 21.39 -5.79
CA ALA A 28 6.33 22.45 -5.50
C ALA A 28 5.29 22.00 -4.46
N LEU A 29 4.70 20.81 -4.63
CA LEU A 29 3.67 20.26 -3.74
C LEU A 29 4.15 20.13 -2.28
N PHE A 30 5.38 19.65 -2.08
CA PHE A 30 5.93 19.45 -0.74
C PHE A 30 6.76 20.62 -0.24
N ASN A 31 6.92 21.68 -1.05
CA ASN A 31 7.77 22.83 -0.76
C ASN A 31 9.20 22.42 -0.36
N VAL A 32 9.83 21.58 -1.17
CA VAL A 32 11.20 21.09 -1.00
C VAL A 32 12.00 21.21 -2.29
N SER A 33 13.32 21.10 -2.22
CA SER A 33 14.14 21.14 -3.43
C SER A 33 13.91 19.93 -4.34
N SER A 34 14.13 20.10 -5.64
CA SER A 34 14.15 18.98 -6.59
C SER A 34 15.22 17.94 -6.27
N VAL A 35 16.29 18.30 -5.54
CA VAL A 35 17.31 17.34 -5.06
C VAL A 35 16.74 16.45 -3.96
N THR A 36 15.95 17.02 -3.05
CA THR A 36 15.23 16.28 -2.00
C THR A 36 14.26 15.27 -2.62
N ILE A 37 13.42 15.71 -3.58
CA ILE A 37 12.52 14.79 -4.28
C ILE A 37 13.28 13.71 -5.05
N ARG A 38 14.39 14.06 -5.72
CA ARG A 38 15.21 13.05 -6.40
C ARG A 38 15.76 12.01 -5.42
N SER A 39 16.17 12.41 -4.22
CA SER A 39 16.63 11.50 -3.17
C SER A 39 15.49 10.61 -2.65
N ASP A 40 14.31 11.17 -2.40
CA ASP A 40 13.14 10.40 -1.98
C ASP A 40 12.72 9.38 -3.05
N LEU A 41 12.69 9.79 -4.32
CA LEU A 41 12.37 8.91 -5.45
C LEU A 41 13.41 7.81 -5.64
N SER A 42 14.70 8.12 -5.48
CA SER A 42 15.77 7.11 -5.49
C SER A 42 15.59 6.09 -4.36
N PHE A 43 15.22 6.53 -3.15
CA PHE A 43 14.91 5.61 -2.06
C PHE A 43 13.70 4.71 -2.41
N LEU A 44 12.63 5.30 -2.94
CA LEU A 44 11.41 4.59 -3.28
C LEU A 44 11.62 3.59 -4.42
N GLU A 45 12.40 3.96 -5.44
CA GLU A 45 12.79 3.08 -6.54
C GLU A 45 13.64 1.90 -6.07
N ASN A 46 14.66 2.15 -5.24
CA ASN A 46 15.47 1.09 -4.63
C ASN A 46 14.65 0.15 -3.74
N SER A 47 13.56 0.66 -3.17
CA SER A 47 12.61 -0.14 -2.37
C SER A 47 11.50 -0.78 -3.23
N GLY A 48 11.51 -0.57 -4.55
CA GLY A 48 10.55 -1.14 -5.49
C GLY A 48 9.20 -0.43 -5.56
N TYR A 49 8.95 0.68 -4.88
CA TYR A 49 7.62 1.31 -4.85
C TYR A 49 7.26 2.07 -6.13
N VAL A 50 8.26 2.61 -6.82
CA VAL A 50 8.09 3.40 -8.05
C VAL A 50 9.18 3.05 -9.05
N VAL A 51 8.98 3.39 -10.32
CA VAL A 51 10.00 3.33 -11.38
C VAL A 51 10.23 4.75 -11.91
N ARG A 52 11.48 5.13 -12.19
CA ARG A 52 11.78 6.43 -12.78
C ARG A 52 11.76 6.38 -14.31
N SER A 53 11.20 7.41 -14.93
CA SER A 53 11.21 7.59 -16.39
C SER A 53 11.19 9.07 -16.75
N HIS A 54 12.15 9.52 -17.56
CA HIS A 54 12.18 10.87 -18.17
C HIS A 54 11.83 12.04 -17.22
N GLY A 55 12.35 12.02 -15.98
CA GLY A 55 12.12 13.08 -14.99
C GLY A 55 10.82 12.94 -14.18
N ALA A 56 10.11 11.83 -14.32
CA ALA A 56 8.94 11.47 -13.52
C ALA A 56 9.14 10.12 -12.81
N ALA A 57 8.30 9.87 -11.82
CA ALA A 57 8.09 8.56 -11.21
C ALA A 57 6.74 8.00 -11.67
N ILE A 58 6.71 6.72 -12.00
CA ILE A 58 5.50 5.96 -12.34
C ILE A 58 5.31 4.81 -11.32
N PRO A 59 4.08 4.30 -11.14
CA PRO A 59 3.84 3.20 -10.23
C PRO A 59 4.61 1.96 -10.63
N ASN A 60 5.21 1.27 -9.66
CA ASN A 60 5.62 -0.11 -9.90
C ASN A 60 4.42 -1.04 -9.68
N THR A 61 3.78 -1.45 -10.77
CA THR A 61 2.50 -2.18 -10.75
C THR A 61 2.53 -3.47 -9.92
N GLY A 62 3.67 -4.13 -9.78
CA GLY A 62 3.83 -5.29 -8.91
C GLY A 62 3.75 -4.95 -7.40
N VAL A 63 4.36 -3.84 -6.98
CA VAL A 63 4.39 -3.41 -5.58
C VAL A 63 3.11 -2.67 -5.17
N VAL A 64 2.44 -1.99 -6.11
CA VAL A 64 1.13 -1.36 -5.85
C VAL A 64 0.08 -2.39 -5.43
N ALA A 65 0.07 -3.57 -6.05
CA ALA A 65 -0.85 -4.64 -5.66
C ALA A 65 -0.59 -5.09 -4.21
N GLU A 66 0.68 -5.20 -3.80
CA GLU A 66 1.08 -5.61 -2.46
C GLU A 66 0.79 -4.54 -1.40
N LEU A 67 1.11 -3.27 -1.68
CA LEU A 67 0.74 -2.13 -0.83
C LEU A 67 -0.77 -2.02 -0.67
N THR A 68 -1.54 -2.12 -1.75
CA THR A 68 -3.01 -2.09 -1.71
C THR A 68 -3.56 -3.20 -0.82
N VAL A 69 -2.96 -4.40 -0.87
CA VAL A 69 -3.31 -5.50 0.04
C VAL A 69 -2.94 -5.17 1.48
N HIS A 70 -1.79 -4.55 1.73
CA HIS A 70 -1.31 -4.20 3.06
C HIS A 70 -2.13 -3.06 3.70
N GLU A 71 -2.47 -2.03 2.93
CA GLU A 71 -3.37 -0.94 3.31
C GLU A 71 -4.77 -1.47 3.60
N LYS A 72 -5.31 -2.31 2.71
CA LYS A 72 -6.60 -2.97 2.95
C LYS A 72 -6.57 -3.78 4.24
N ARG A 73 -5.48 -4.49 4.57
CA ARG A 73 -5.35 -5.19 5.87
C ARG A 73 -5.38 -4.25 7.07
N ARG A 74 -4.74 -3.07 6.98
CA ARG A 74 -4.70 -2.09 8.08
C ARG A 74 -6.02 -1.36 8.30
N HIS A 75 -6.93 -1.36 7.32
CA HIS A 75 -8.27 -0.83 7.50
C HIS A 75 -9.18 -1.80 8.27
N ASN A 76 -9.72 -1.31 9.39
CA ASN A 76 -10.70 -1.96 10.24
C ASN A 76 -10.30 -3.37 10.73
N PRO A 77 -9.09 -3.53 11.33
CA PRO A 77 -8.60 -4.85 11.77
C PRO A 77 -9.56 -5.49 12.78
N ASP A 78 -10.10 -4.71 13.73
CA ASP A 78 -10.99 -5.20 14.78
C ASP A 78 -12.30 -5.76 14.22
N ILE A 79 -12.86 -5.12 13.18
CA ILE A 79 -14.09 -5.57 12.52
C ILE A 79 -13.82 -6.89 11.80
N LYS A 80 -12.67 -7.02 11.12
CA LYS A 80 -12.30 -8.25 10.40
C LYS A 80 -12.06 -9.41 11.35
N THR A 81 -11.39 -9.17 12.48
CA THR A 81 -11.23 -10.17 13.53
C THR A 81 -12.57 -10.63 14.08
N ARG A 82 -13.51 -9.70 14.33
CA ARG A 82 -14.86 -10.05 14.80
C ARG A 82 -15.65 -10.87 13.78
N ILE A 83 -15.55 -10.53 12.49
CA ILE A 83 -16.16 -11.31 11.40
C ILE A 83 -15.55 -12.72 11.36
N GLY A 84 -14.23 -12.84 11.49
CA GLY A 84 -13.56 -14.14 11.50
C GLY A 84 -13.91 -15.01 12.69
N GLN A 85 -14.02 -14.44 13.89
CA GLN A 85 -14.51 -15.16 15.07
C GLN A 85 -15.96 -15.61 14.93
N ALA A 86 -16.82 -14.79 14.33
CA ALA A 86 -18.20 -15.17 14.07
C ALA A 86 -18.28 -16.30 13.03
N ALA A 87 -17.48 -16.22 11.95
CA ALA A 87 -17.40 -17.26 10.93
C ALA A 87 -16.85 -18.58 11.48
N ALA A 88 -15.82 -18.54 12.33
CA ALA A 88 -15.24 -19.72 12.98
C ALA A 88 -16.26 -20.48 13.82
N LYS A 89 -17.22 -19.78 14.46
CA LYS A 89 -18.31 -20.42 15.24
C LYS A 89 -19.36 -21.13 14.39
N LEU A 90 -19.38 -20.88 13.08
CA LEU A 90 -20.34 -21.49 12.15
C LEU A 90 -19.77 -22.74 11.45
N ILE A 91 -18.47 -23.00 11.62
CA ILE A 91 -17.75 -24.12 11.00
C ILE A 91 -17.78 -25.32 11.95
N SER A 92 -18.13 -26.49 11.42
CA SER A 92 -18.11 -27.76 12.14
C SER A 92 -17.04 -28.71 11.59
N SER A 93 -16.64 -29.67 12.43
CA SER A 93 -15.66 -30.69 12.00
C SER A 93 -16.23 -31.52 10.85
N GLY A 94 -15.52 -31.55 9.73
CA GLY A 94 -15.93 -32.24 8.50
C GLY A 94 -16.42 -31.31 7.38
N ASP A 95 -16.58 -30.01 7.64
CA ASP A 95 -16.95 -29.05 6.60
C ASP A 95 -15.79 -28.77 5.63
N THR A 96 -16.11 -28.62 4.35
CA THR A 96 -15.17 -28.18 3.32
C THR A 96 -15.35 -26.69 3.08
N ILE A 97 -14.31 -25.90 3.34
CA ILE A 97 -14.33 -24.44 3.24
C ILE A 97 -13.53 -23.99 2.02
N ILE A 98 -14.12 -23.08 1.23
CA ILE A 98 -13.41 -22.37 0.17
C ILE A 98 -13.09 -20.96 0.68
N LEU A 99 -11.80 -20.63 0.75
CA LEU A 99 -11.31 -19.33 1.19
C LEU A 99 -10.83 -18.51 -0.01
N ASP A 100 -11.41 -17.33 -0.19
CA ASP A 100 -10.96 -16.36 -1.20
C ASP A 100 -9.72 -15.58 -0.74
N SER A 101 -9.00 -14.98 -1.68
CA SER A 101 -7.75 -14.21 -1.52
C SER A 101 -7.91 -12.85 -0.83
N GLY A 102 -9.13 -12.48 -0.41
CA GLY A 102 -9.44 -11.21 0.24
C GLY A 102 -8.76 -11.02 1.62
N THR A 103 -8.44 -9.77 1.98
CA THR A 103 -7.78 -9.45 3.26
C THR A 103 -8.60 -9.80 4.50
N THR A 104 -9.93 -9.85 4.36
CA THR A 104 -10.86 -10.30 5.40
C THR A 104 -10.80 -11.81 5.59
N ALA A 105 -10.72 -12.58 4.49
CA ALA A 105 -10.63 -14.04 4.54
C ALA A 105 -9.30 -14.53 5.12
N LYS A 106 -8.21 -13.78 4.92
CA LYS A 106 -6.91 -14.09 5.57
C LYS A 106 -6.92 -13.95 7.09
N GLU A 107 -7.77 -13.09 7.67
CA GLU A 107 -7.91 -12.99 9.12
C GLU A 107 -8.63 -14.23 9.69
N ASN A 108 -9.61 -14.76 8.96
CA ASN A 108 -10.31 -16.00 9.35
C ASN A 108 -9.33 -17.17 9.53
N ASN A 109 -8.36 -17.33 8.62
CA ASN A 109 -7.35 -18.41 8.68
C ASN A 109 -6.47 -18.42 9.95
N ARG A 110 -6.47 -17.34 10.75
CA ARG A 110 -5.74 -17.30 12.03
C ARG A 110 -6.59 -17.78 13.21
N ILE A 111 -7.89 -17.94 13.00
CA ILE A 111 -8.92 -18.13 14.03
C ILE A 111 -9.58 -19.51 13.91
N ILE A 112 -9.59 -20.10 12.71
CA ILE A 112 -9.97 -21.50 12.47
C ILE A 112 -8.82 -22.45 12.79
#